data_AF-A0A9D1A0H2-F1
#
_entry.id   AF-A0A9D1A0H2-F1
#
_cell.length_a   1.000
_cell.length_b   1.000
_cell.length_c   1.000
_cell.angle_alpha   90.00
_cell.angle_beta   90.00
_cell.angle_gamma   90.00
#
_symmetry.space_group_name_H-M   'P 1'
#
loop_
_entity.id
_entity.type
_entity.pdbx_description
1 polymer ?
#
loop_
_entity_poly.entity_id
_entity_poly.type
_entity_poly.pdbx_seq_one_letter_code
_entity_poly.pdbx_strand_id
1 'polypeptide(L)'
;MAVSDAMVFDVLSACFGPTSKSDWEALTKPTAWADFLTAARRLLQEQRTFGVPAAPLGHAQSATPLSDYLTKNEVCHVYAPPSFEEKQAFAARHFTGGLPASAMPVESLYVVWSDQPNAAPFTQRKGLYQSDVALYMRDLVSSMGLTLPAELSAYPDHLSVECAVCAYLIDAGLGQQASEFWCERTVWLTDFRARLRTVGADAEFYLALVDVMLGIRATQVSCTKQGD
;
A
#
# COMPACT_ATOMS: atom_id res chain seq x y z
N MET A 1 17.70 -16.32 -3.84
CA MET A 1 17.05 -15.92 -2.56
C MET A 1 15.56 -15.96 -2.84
N ALA A 2 14.75 -16.62 -2.01
CA ALA A 2 13.31 -16.65 -2.26
C ALA A 2 12.75 -15.23 -2.14
N VAL A 3 11.93 -14.82 -3.11
CA VAL A 3 11.28 -13.51 -3.09
C VAL A 3 10.31 -13.46 -1.90
N SER A 4 10.55 -12.54 -0.95
CA SER A 4 9.76 -12.35 0.28
C SER A 4 8.45 -11.62 -0.02
N ASP A 5 7.40 -11.85 0.79
CA ASP A 5 6.18 -11.05 0.72
C ASP A 5 6.43 -9.60 1.17
N ALA A 6 7.36 -9.38 2.11
CA ALA A 6 7.72 -8.05 2.61
C ALA A 6 8.21 -7.13 1.48
N MET A 7 8.92 -7.69 0.49
CA MET A 7 9.39 -6.95 -0.69
C MET A 7 8.26 -6.24 -1.44
N VAL A 8 7.06 -6.83 -1.49
CA VAL A 8 5.90 -6.19 -2.15
C VAL A 8 5.56 -4.89 -1.44
N PHE A 9 5.53 -4.92 -0.12
CA PHE A 9 5.20 -3.77 0.71
C PHE A 9 6.33 -2.73 0.75
N ASP A 10 7.60 -3.14 0.69
CA ASP A 10 8.72 -2.21 0.53
C ASP A 10 8.66 -1.45 -0.80
N VAL A 11 8.38 -2.16 -1.89
CA VAL A 11 8.23 -1.54 -3.23
C VAL A 11 7.05 -0.58 -3.23
N LEU A 12 5.90 -0.98 -2.67
CA LEU A 12 4.73 -0.11 -2.54
C LEU A 12 5.04 1.11 -1.67
N SER A 13 5.75 0.93 -0.55
CA SER A 13 6.20 2.03 0.30
C SER A 13 7.05 3.03 -0.49
N ALA A 14 8.02 2.56 -1.26
CA ALA A 14 8.86 3.40 -2.12
C ALA A 14 8.06 4.11 -3.22
N CYS A 15 7.02 3.48 -3.79
CA CYS A 15 6.19 4.09 -4.84
C CYS A 15 5.43 5.32 -4.34
N PHE A 16 4.86 5.26 -3.13
CA PHE A 16 4.06 6.36 -2.56
C PHE A 16 4.90 7.33 -1.72
N GLY A 17 5.99 6.86 -1.11
CA GLY A 17 6.83 7.62 -0.18
C GLY A 17 8.01 8.35 -0.83
N PRO A 18 8.78 9.10 -0.01
CA PRO A 18 10.05 9.67 -0.44
C PRO A 18 11.05 8.55 -0.75
N THR A 19 11.86 8.74 -1.78
CA THR A 19 12.90 7.79 -2.20
C THR A 19 14.01 8.56 -2.89
N SER A 20 15.27 8.12 -2.73
CA SER A 20 16.37 8.73 -3.48
C SER A 20 16.32 8.29 -4.96
N LYS A 21 16.98 9.06 -5.83
CA LYS A 21 17.10 8.72 -7.26
C LYS A 21 17.75 7.36 -7.46
N SER A 22 18.86 7.11 -6.76
CA SER A 22 19.61 5.86 -6.87
C SER A 22 18.79 4.65 -6.41
N ASP A 23 18.00 4.81 -5.34
CA ASP A 23 17.17 3.72 -4.83
C ASP A 23 16.01 3.43 -5.79
N TRP A 24 15.37 4.47 -6.33
CA TRP A 24 14.31 4.32 -7.32
C TRP A 24 14.82 3.64 -8.60
N GLU A 25 15.97 4.08 -9.12
CA GLU A 25 16.60 3.46 -10.29
C GLU A 25 17.01 2.01 -10.03
N ALA A 26 17.45 1.67 -8.82
CA ALA A 26 17.74 0.29 -8.45
C ALA A 26 16.48 -0.59 -8.38
N LEU A 27 15.42 -0.05 -7.76
CA LEU A 27 14.12 -0.72 -7.58
C LEU A 27 13.42 -1.00 -8.91
N THR A 28 13.52 -0.07 -9.85
CA THR A 28 12.84 -0.15 -11.17
C THR A 28 13.65 -0.86 -12.24
N LYS A 29 14.82 -1.43 -11.91
CA LYS A 29 15.55 -2.30 -12.85
C LYS A 29 14.67 -3.46 -13.29
N PRO A 30 14.74 -3.90 -14.57
CA PRO A 30 13.86 -4.95 -15.08
C PRO A 30 13.81 -6.22 -14.24
N THR A 31 14.94 -6.65 -13.67
CA THR A 31 15.00 -7.84 -12.81
C THR A 31 14.34 -7.62 -11.46
N ALA A 32 14.63 -6.50 -10.78
CA ALA A 32 14.07 -6.20 -9.47
C ALA A 32 12.55 -5.95 -9.55
N TRP A 33 12.11 -5.25 -10.60
CA TRP A 33 10.69 -5.02 -10.84
C TRP A 33 9.96 -6.31 -11.22
N ALA A 34 10.58 -7.20 -11.98
CA ALA A 34 10.02 -8.52 -12.26
C ALA A 34 9.85 -9.35 -10.98
N ASP A 35 10.82 -9.32 -10.06
CA ASP A 35 10.70 -9.99 -8.77
C ASP A 35 9.52 -9.45 -7.95
N PHE A 36 9.34 -8.13 -7.92
CA PHE A 36 8.15 -7.48 -7.32
C PHE A 36 6.85 -7.97 -7.95
N LEU A 37 6.75 -7.98 -9.28
CA LEU A 37 5.55 -8.42 -10.00
C LEU A 37 5.23 -9.90 -9.71
N THR A 38 6.26 -10.75 -9.67
CA THR A 38 6.13 -12.16 -9.31
C THR A 38 5.63 -12.32 -7.86
N ALA A 39 6.17 -11.55 -6.93
CA ALA A 39 5.73 -11.56 -5.53
C ALA A 39 4.29 -11.09 -5.35
N ALA A 40 3.92 -9.97 -5.99
CA ALA A 40 2.58 -9.41 -5.92
C ALA A 40 1.55 -10.39 -6.51
N ARG A 41 1.87 -11.00 -7.64
CA ARG A 41 1.06 -12.06 -8.25
C ARG A 41 0.86 -13.25 -7.32
N ARG A 42 1.91 -13.67 -6.61
CA ARG A 42 1.83 -14.75 -5.63
C ARG A 42 0.84 -14.40 -4.52
N LEU A 43 0.92 -13.20 -3.95
CA LEU A 43 0.00 -12.72 -2.93
C LEU A 43 -1.46 -12.61 -3.41
N LEU A 44 -1.68 -12.37 -4.70
CA LEU A 44 -3.01 -12.36 -5.30
C LEU A 44 -3.61 -13.77 -5.50
N GLN A 45 -2.77 -14.80 -5.61
CA GLN A 45 -3.17 -16.16 -6.01
C GLN A 45 -3.20 -17.14 -4.85
N GLU A 46 -2.22 -17.06 -3.96
CA GLU A 46 -2.07 -17.99 -2.86
C GLU A 46 -3.02 -17.56 -1.73
N GLN A 47 -4.02 -18.41 -1.43
CA GLN A 47 -4.87 -18.25 -0.25
C GLN A 47 -4.08 -18.64 1.01
N ARG A 48 -3.13 -17.78 1.41
CA ARG A 48 -2.36 -17.93 2.63
C ARG A 48 -2.14 -16.60 3.33
N THR A 49 -1.94 -16.67 4.64
CA THR A 49 -1.48 -15.54 5.44
C THR A 49 -0.07 -15.12 5.01
N PHE A 50 0.21 -13.82 5.08
CA PHE A 50 1.53 -13.26 4.78
C PHE A 50 2.66 -13.97 5.54
N GLY A 51 3.82 -14.12 4.91
CA GLY A 51 5.02 -14.68 5.56
C GLY A 51 4.94 -16.16 5.93
N VAL A 52 3.77 -16.79 5.88
CA VAL A 52 3.60 -18.22 6.07
C VAL A 52 3.96 -18.92 4.76
N PRO A 53 4.93 -19.85 4.72
CA PRO A 53 5.21 -20.62 3.52
C PRO A 53 3.96 -21.36 3.07
N ALA A 54 3.65 -21.33 1.77
CA ALA A 54 2.61 -22.19 1.22
C ALA A 54 2.93 -23.64 1.60
N ALA A 55 1.94 -24.39 2.11
CA ALA A 55 2.09 -25.83 2.26
C ALA A 55 2.51 -26.42 0.90
N PRO A 56 3.36 -27.46 0.85
CA PRO A 56 3.68 -28.12 -0.42
C PRO A 56 2.42 -28.79 -0.97
N LEU A 57 1.62 -28.04 -1.72
CA LEU A 57 0.40 -28.52 -2.34
C LEU A 57 0.77 -29.27 -3.63
N GLY A 58 0.43 -30.55 -3.69
CA GLY A 58 0.70 -31.47 -4.79
C GLY A 58 -0.07 -31.19 -6.08
N HIS A 59 -0.46 -29.95 -6.35
CA HIS A 59 -1.04 -29.53 -7.63
C HIS A 59 -0.37 -28.23 -8.06
N ALA A 60 0.38 -28.31 -9.16
CA ALA A 60 0.86 -27.15 -9.90
C ALA A 60 -0.35 -26.35 -10.36
N GLN A 61 -0.80 -25.39 -9.55
CA GLN A 61 -1.76 -24.40 -10.02
C GLN A 61 -1.07 -23.66 -11.16
N SER A 62 -1.62 -23.78 -12.37
CA SER A 62 -1.13 -23.06 -13.53
C SER A 62 -1.10 -21.59 -13.16
N ALA A 63 0.08 -21.01 -13.08
CA ALA A 63 0.22 -19.65 -12.60
C ALA A 63 -0.66 -18.75 -13.50
N THR A 64 -1.66 -18.12 -12.91
CA THR A 64 -2.63 -17.27 -13.63
C THR A 64 -1.98 -15.93 -13.94
N PRO A 65 -2.11 -15.31 -15.12
CA PRO A 65 -1.50 -14.00 -15.38
C PRO A 65 -2.12 -12.90 -14.49
N LEU A 66 -1.35 -11.84 -14.19
CA LEU A 66 -1.86 -10.65 -13.47
C LEU A 66 -3.09 -10.01 -14.15
N SER A 67 -3.27 -10.25 -15.45
CA SER A 67 -4.42 -9.80 -16.24
C SER A 67 -5.78 -10.36 -15.83
N ASP A 68 -5.81 -11.38 -14.97
CA ASP A 68 -7.06 -11.91 -14.43
C ASP A 68 -7.54 -11.08 -13.22
N TYR A 69 -6.66 -10.25 -12.66
CA TYR A 69 -6.92 -9.36 -11.53
C TYR A 69 -6.94 -7.88 -11.93
N LEU A 70 -6.16 -7.54 -12.95
CA LEU A 70 -6.02 -6.21 -13.51
C LEU A 70 -6.61 -6.17 -14.91
N THR A 71 -7.27 -5.08 -15.28
CA THR A 71 -7.66 -4.82 -16.67
C THR A 71 -6.42 -4.74 -17.57
N LYS A 72 -6.57 -5.01 -18.87
CA LYS A 72 -5.44 -4.97 -19.83
C LYS A 72 -4.64 -3.66 -19.78
N ASN A 73 -5.29 -2.53 -19.52
CA ASN A 73 -4.62 -1.24 -19.38
C ASN A 73 -3.85 -1.18 -18.05
N GLU A 74 -4.49 -1.51 -16.92
CA GLU A 74 -3.83 -1.54 -15.60
C GLU A 74 -2.60 -2.44 -15.61
N VAL A 75 -2.68 -3.62 -16.25
CA VAL A 75 -1.52 -4.48 -16.49
C VAL A 75 -0.40 -3.68 -17.14
N CYS A 76 -0.60 -3.10 -18.32
CA CYS A 76 0.45 -2.35 -19.04
C CYS A 76 1.13 -1.29 -18.17
N HIS A 77 0.38 -0.59 -17.31
CA HIS A 77 0.93 0.43 -16.44
C HIS A 77 1.77 -0.13 -15.29
N VAL A 78 1.42 -1.27 -14.69
CA VAL A 78 2.27 -1.86 -13.63
C VAL A 78 3.57 -2.44 -14.20
N TYR A 79 3.58 -2.92 -15.46
CA TYR A 79 4.80 -3.49 -16.06
C TYR A 79 5.87 -2.45 -16.42
N ALA A 80 5.51 -1.16 -16.51
CA ALA A 80 6.42 -0.07 -16.88
C ALA A 80 6.42 1.01 -15.78
N PRO A 81 7.25 0.87 -14.74
CA PRO A 81 7.33 1.88 -13.70
C PRO A 81 7.84 3.22 -14.28
N PRO A 82 7.36 4.37 -13.77
CA PRO A 82 7.80 5.67 -14.25
C PRO A 82 9.28 5.92 -13.92
N SER A 83 9.91 6.81 -14.69
CA SER A 83 11.21 7.37 -14.33
C SER A 83 11.14 8.10 -12.97
N PHE A 84 12.31 8.35 -12.37
CA PHE A 84 12.39 9.08 -11.10
C PHE A 84 11.81 10.50 -11.22
N GLU A 85 12.07 11.15 -12.34
CA GLU A 85 11.56 12.49 -12.66
C GLU A 85 10.04 12.48 -12.81
N GLU A 86 9.47 11.50 -13.51
CA GLU A 86 8.01 11.34 -13.65
C GLU A 86 7.34 11.05 -12.29
N LYS A 87 7.93 10.17 -11.47
CA LYS A 87 7.47 9.90 -10.10
C LYS A 87 7.42 11.18 -9.26
N GLN A 88 8.50 11.94 -9.23
CA GLN A 88 8.55 13.18 -8.47
C GLN A 88 7.59 14.24 -9.00
N ALA A 89 7.48 14.39 -10.33
CA ALA A 89 6.55 15.32 -10.95
C ALA A 89 5.08 14.96 -10.66
N PHE A 90 4.76 13.66 -10.62
CA PHE A 90 3.44 13.20 -10.19
C PHE A 90 3.19 13.53 -8.72
N ALA A 91 4.12 13.18 -7.83
CA ALA A 91 4.00 13.43 -6.39
C ALA A 91 3.86 14.93 -6.08
N ALA A 92 4.63 15.80 -6.74
CA ALA A 92 4.54 17.25 -6.57
C ALA A 92 3.18 17.82 -7.01
N ARG A 93 2.53 17.23 -8.03
CA ARG A 93 1.24 17.70 -8.54
C ARG A 93 0.05 17.14 -7.76
N HIS A 94 0.13 15.88 -7.35
CA HIS A 94 -1.01 15.13 -6.84
C HIS A 94 -0.84 14.69 -5.37
N PHE A 95 0.37 14.41 -4.90
CA PHE A 95 0.65 14.08 -3.50
C PHE A 95 1.13 15.30 -2.71
N THR A 96 0.62 16.48 -3.06
CA THR A 96 0.81 17.72 -2.30
C THR A 96 -0.54 18.29 -1.90
N GLY A 97 -0.74 18.53 -0.60
CA GLY A 97 -1.98 19.05 -0.05
C GLY A 97 -2.28 20.48 -0.51
N GLY A 98 -3.57 20.85 -0.54
CA GLY A 98 -4.01 22.22 -0.84
C GLY A 98 -4.20 22.55 -2.32
N LEU A 99 -3.84 21.64 -3.22
CA LEU A 99 -4.11 21.79 -4.66
C LEU A 99 -5.48 21.20 -5.06
N PRO A 100 -6.22 21.79 -6.01
CA PRO A 100 -7.51 21.25 -6.47
C PRO A 100 -7.44 19.81 -6.97
N ALA A 101 -6.33 19.44 -7.63
CA ALA A 101 -6.08 18.10 -8.19
C ALA A 101 -5.32 17.16 -7.22
N SER A 102 -5.25 17.51 -5.94
CA SER A 102 -4.54 16.72 -4.93
C SER A 102 -5.26 15.41 -4.64
N ALA A 103 -4.53 14.31 -4.57
CA ALA A 103 -4.97 12.98 -4.19
C ALA A 103 -3.95 12.42 -3.17
N MET A 104 -3.90 13.03 -1.99
CA MET A 104 -2.96 12.66 -0.93
C MET A 104 -3.20 11.22 -0.44
N PRO A 105 -2.19 10.34 -0.41
CA PRO A 105 -2.34 8.96 0.09
C PRO A 105 -2.22 8.93 1.62
N VAL A 106 -3.12 9.61 2.32
CA VAL A 106 -3.14 9.73 3.79
C VAL A 106 -4.50 9.31 4.32
N GLU A 107 -4.56 8.28 5.16
CA GLU A 107 -5.83 7.67 5.59
C GLU A 107 -6.79 8.67 6.23
N SER A 108 -6.30 9.58 7.09
CA SER A 108 -7.10 10.59 7.81
C SER A 108 -8.04 11.37 6.89
N LEU A 109 -7.67 11.56 5.62
CA LEU A 109 -8.47 12.30 4.66
C LEU A 109 -9.70 11.53 4.17
N TYR A 110 -9.70 10.20 4.29
CA TYR A 110 -10.73 9.30 3.76
C TYR A 110 -11.61 8.70 4.85
N VAL A 111 -11.15 8.70 6.10
CA VAL A 111 -11.90 8.21 7.26
C VAL A 111 -12.56 9.34 8.04
N VAL A 112 -13.44 8.98 8.97
CA VAL A 112 -13.99 9.92 9.95
C VAL A 112 -12.87 10.35 10.90
N TRP A 113 -12.80 11.65 11.20
CA TRP A 113 -11.70 12.22 11.97
C TRP A 113 -11.61 11.69 13.41
N SER A 114 -12.76 11.47 14.05
CA SER A 114 -12.85 10.84 15.36
C SER A 114 -14.25 10.30 15.59
N ASP A 115 -14.32 9.08 16.12
CA ASP A 115 -15.57 8.46 16.57
C ASP A 115 -15.91 8.79 18.02
N GLN A 116 -14.97 9.38 18.76
CA GLN A 116 -15.20 9.86 20.12
C GLN A 116 -16.13 11.09 20.12
N PRO A 117 -17.31 11.01 20.77
CA PRO A 117 -18.21 12.15 20.88
C PRO A 117 -17.54 13.32 21.60
N ASN A 118 -17.69 14.53 21.06
CA ASN A 118 -17.16 15.78 21.63
C ASN A 118 -15.62 15.85 21.76
N ALA A 119 -14.85 15.00 21.06
CA ALA A 119 -13.39 15.10 21.06
C ALA A 119 -12.89 16.44 20.49
N ALA A 120 -13.55 16.97 19.45
CA ALA A 120 -13.24 18.25 18.85
C ALA A 120 -14.43 18.84 18.07
N PRO A 121 -14.42 20.14 17.69
CA PRO A 121 -15.47 20.75 16.87
C PRO A 121 -15.67 20.13 15.48
N PHE A 122 -14.76 19.25 15.07
CA PHE A 122 -14.75 18.57 13.78
C PHE A 122 -14.87 17.04 13.89
N THR A 123 -15.26 16.55 15.07
CA THR A 123 -15.72 15.17 15.26
C THR A 123 -16.77 14.81 14.19
N GLN A 124 -16.77 13.57 13.70
CA GLN A 124 -17.63 13.08 12.60
C GLN A 124 -17.40 13.73 11.21
N ARG A 125 -16.34 14.51 11.00
CA ARG A 125 -15.99 15.03 9.66
C ARG A 125 -14.95 14.16 8.96
N LYS A 126 -15.02 14.07 7.63
CA LYS A 126 -13.96 13.51 6.75
C LYS A 126 -13.10 14.62 6.14
N GLY A 127 -11.97 14.25 5.54
CA GLY A 127 -11.12 15.17 4.76
C GLY A 127 -10.20 16.04 5.61
N LEU A 128 -9.91 15.63 6.84
CA LEU A 128 -9.04 16.35 7.77
C LEU A 128 -7.86 15.47 8.16
N TYR A 129 -6.67 16.04 8.24
CA TYR A 129 -5.48 15.33 8.73
C TYR A 129 -5.56 15.05 10.23
N GLN A 130 -4.65 14.19 10.70
CA GLN A 130 -4.42 13.94 12.12
C GLN A 130 -5.65 13.38 12.84
N SER A 131 -6.40 12.48 12.20
CA SER A 131 -7.49 11.75 12.86
C SER A 131 -6.94 10.80 13.92
N ASP A 132 -7.83 10.11 14.65
CA ASP A 132 -7.46 9.08 15.63
C ASP A 132 -6.49 8.04 15.02
N VAL A 133 -6.62 7.74 13.73
CA VAL A 133 -5.76 6.78 13.02
C VAL A 133 -4.31 7.26 12.90
N ALA A 134 -4.10 8.56 12.75
CA ALA A 134 -2.77 9.15 12.65
C ALA A 134 -2.07 9.13 14.02
N LEU A 135 -2.81 9.36 15.10
CA LEU A 135 -2.28 9.22 16.45
C LEU A 135 -1.88 7.77 16.73
N TYR A 136 -2.77 6.82 16.40
CA TYR A 136 -2.48 5.40 16.48
C TYR A 136 -1.20 5.01 15.71
N MET A 137 -1.07 5.41 14.44
CA MET A 137 0.09 5.05 13.63
C MET A 137 1.39 5.64 14.19
N ARG A 138 1.34 6.85 14.72
CA ARG A 138 2.50 7.49 15.37
C ARG A 138 2.96 6.69 16.58
N ASP A 139 2.02 6.33 17.45
CA ASP A 139 2.31 5.57 18.66
C ASP A 139 2.77 4.14 18.33
N LEU A 140 2.16 3.51 17.33
CA LEU A 140 2.53 2.18 16.83
C LEU A 140 3.98 2.17 16.34
N VAL A 141 4.33 3.06 15.42
CA VAL A 141 5.70 3.19 14.87
C VAL A 141 6.69 3.45 16.00
N SER A 142 6.36 4.35 16.92
CA SER A 142 7.22 4.63 18.08
C SER A 142 7.38 3.42 19.00
N SER A 143 6.33 2.63 19.23
CA SER A 143 6.37 1.45 20.09
C SER A 143 7.20 0.31 19.51
N MET A 144 7.31 0.23 18.18
CA MET A 144 8.20 -0.69 17.47
C MET A 144 9.67 -0.25 17.50
N GLY A 145 9.98 0.93 18.05
CA GLY A 145 11.32 1.52 18.02
C GLY A 145 11.73 2.04 16.63
N LEU A 146 10.76 2.22 15.74
CA LEU A 146 10.96 2.77 14.40
C LEU A 146 10.85 4.30 14.43
N THR A 147 11.40 4.95 13.41
CA THR A 147 11.31 6.41 13.25
C THR A 147 10.66 6.75 11.92
N LEU A 148 9.77 7.74 11.94
CA LEU A 148 9.17 8.26 10.71
C LEU A 148 10.19 9.12 9.95
N PRO A 149 10.24 9.03 8.61
CA PRO A 149 10.96 10.00 7.80
C PRO A 149 10.49 11.42 8.11
N ALA A 150 11.40 12.39 8.09
CA ALA A 150 11.09 13.78 8.42
C ALA A 150 10.00 14.36 7.50
N GLU A 151 9.99 13.95 6.23
CA GLU A 151 9.01 14.35 5.21
C GLU A 151 7.60 13.84 5.54
N LEU A 152 7.48 12.76 6.32
CA LEU A 152 6.23 12.11 6.67
C LEU A 152 5.85 12.27 8.15
N SER A 153 6.63 13.01 8.94
CA SER A 153 6.36 13.18 10.38
C SER A 153 5.00 13.82 10.68
N ALA A 154 4.50 14.63 9.73
CA ALA A 154 3.18 15.24 9.78
C ALA A 154 2.03 14.27 9.40
N TYR A 155 2.36 13.17 8.70
CA TYR A 155 1.42 12.20 8.11
C TYR A 155 1.82 10.77 8.51
N PRO A 156 1.72 10.40 9.80
CA PRO A 156 2.11 9.06 10.27
C PRO A 156 1.25 7.93 9.68
N ASP A 157 0.05 8.26 9.22
CA ASP A 157 -0.92 7.41 8.51
C ASP A 157 -0.86 7.56 6.99
N HIS A 158 0.30 7.98 6.47
CA HIS A 158 0.57 7.97 5.04
C HIS A 158 0.72 6.52 4.55
N LEU A 159 0.18 6.19 3.38
CA LEU A 159 0.15 4.83 2.83
C LEU A 159 1.54 4.18 2.78
N SER A 160 2.59 4.95 2.47
CA SER A 160 3.95 4.43 2.47
C SER A 160 4.42 3.96 3.86
N VAL A 161 3.98 4.63 4.93
CA VAL A 161 4.27 4.23 6.31
C VAL A 161 3.51 2.96 6.66
N GLU A 162 2.22 2.88 6.29
CA GLU A 162 1.42 1.66 6.49
C GLU A 162 2.04 0.45 5.76
N CYS A 163 2.48 0.63 4.51
CA CYS A 163 3.22 -0.40 3.78
C CYS A 163 4.53 -0.78 4.50
N ALA A 164 5.32 0.18 4.97
CA ALA A 164 6.58 -0.10 5.68
C ALA A 164 6.36 -0.87 6.99
N VAL A 165 5.30 -0.55 7.74
CA VAL A 165 4.91 -1.31 8.95
C VAL A 165 4.51 -2.74 8.58
N CYS A 166 3.74 -2.93 7.50
CA CYS A 166 3.38 -4.25 7.01
C CYS A 166 4.62 -5.08 6.62
N ALA A 167 5.55 -4.50 5.87
CA ALA A 167 6.81 -5.14 5.50
C ALA A 167 7.61 -5.56 6.75
N TYR A 168 7.74 -4.65 7.72
CA TYR A 168 8.43 -4.91 8.98
C TYR A 168 7.82 -6.08 9.76
N LEU A 169 6.48 -6.14 9.88
CA LEU A 169 5.79 -7.24 10.55
C LEU A 169 6.05 -8.58 9.85
N ILE A 170 6.04 -8.61 8.51
CA ILE A 170 6.33 -9.83 7.74
C ILE A 170 7.76 -10.29 7.97
N ASP A 171 8.74 -9.39 7.89
CA ASP A 171 10.15 -9.72 8.11
C ASP A 171 10.45 -10.14 9.56
N ALA A 172 9.69 -9.62 10.53
CA ALA A 172 9.72 -10.06 11.92
C ALA A 172 9.07 -11.44 12.14
N GLY A 173 8.51 -12.07 11.11
CA GLY A 173 7.79 -13.35 11.20
C GLY A 173 6.38 -13.23 11.80
N LEU A 174 5.85 -12.01 11.92
CA LEU A 174 4.53 -11.69 12.49
C LEU A 174 3.47 -11.63 11.38
N GLY A 175 3.42 -12.68 10.54
CA GLY A 175 2.58 -12.72 9.34
C GLY A 175 1.09 -12.56 9.59
N GLN A 176 0.58 -13.12 10.69
CA GLN A 176 -0.83 -12.99 11.08
C GLN A 176 -1.15 -11.54 11.46
N GLN A 177 -0.31 -10.92 12.29
CA GLN A 177 -0.46 -9.52 12.68
C GLN A 177 -0.33 -8.59 11.47
N ALA A 178 0.57 -8.90 10.52
CA ALA A 178 0.68 -8.17 9.27
C ALA A 178 -0.61 -8.24 8.44
N SER A 179 -1.25 -9.42 8.38
CA SER A 179 -2.50 -9.62 7.65
C SER A 179 -3.67 -8.87 8.29
N GLU A 180 -3.82 -8.96 9.61
CA GLU A 180 -4.82 -8.22 10.39
C GLU A 180 -4.63 -6.71 10.24
N PHE A 181 -3.41 -6.23 10.49
CA PHE A 181 -3.02 -4.84 10.28
C PHE A 181 -3.38 -4.39 8.86
N TRP A 182 -2.94 -5.10 7.83
CA TRP A 182 -3.21 -4.72 6.45
C TRP A 182 -4.71 -4.65 6.15
N CYS A 183 -5.49 -5.65 6.57
CA CYS A 183 -6.92 -5.72 6.27
C CYS A 183 -7.72 -4.60 6.94
N GLU A 184 -7.41 -4.27 8.18
CA GLU A 184 -8.05 -3.21 8.95
C GLU A 184 -7.63 -1.82 8.46
N ARG A 185 -6.33 -1.63 8.26
CA ARG A 185 -5.73 -0.31 7.97
C ARG A 185 -5.91 0.15 6.54
N THR A 186 -6.27 -0.72 5.61
CA THR A 186 -6.38 -0.37 4.18
C THR A 186 -7.81 -0.34 3.65
N VAL A 187 -8.82 -0.31 4.53
CA VAL A 187 -10.24 -0.16 4.14
C VAL A 187 -10.45 1.09 3.28
N TRP A 188 -9.76 2.18 3.61
CA TRP A 188 -9.84 3.48 2.96
C TRP A 188 -9.32 3.51 1.51
N LEU A 189 -8.57 2.50 1.07
CA LEU A 189 -8.01 2.43 -0.27
C LEU A 189 -9.07 2.52 -1.38
N THR A 190 -10.31 2.11 -1.11
CA THR A 190 -11.41 2.23 -2.08
C THR A 190 -11.76 3.70 -2.35
N ASP A 191 -11.84 4.52 -1.30
CA ASP A 191 -12.12 5.95 -1.41
C ASP A 191 -10.91 6.69 -2.01
N PHE A 192 -9.69 6.28 -1.65
CA PHE A 192 -8.46 6.80 -2.26
C PHE A 192 -8.39 6.50 -3.75
N ARG A 193 -8.71 5.27 -4.16
CA ARG A 193 -8.79 4.90 -5.57
C ARG A 193 -9.79 5.76 -6.33
N ALA A 194 -10.97 6.00 -5.75
CA ALA A 194 -11.98 6.88 -6.34
C ALA A 194 -11.42 8.31 -6.53
N ARG A 195 -10.64 8.81 -5.57
CA ARG A 195 -9.95 10.10 -5.68
C ARG A 195 -8.86 10.10 -6.76
N LEU A 196 -8.04 9.06 -6.86
CA LEU A 196 -7.02 8.95 -7.91
C LEU A 196 -7.66 8.94 -9.31
N ARG A 197 -8.82 8.32 -9.49
CA ARG A 197 -9.53 8.33 -10.77
C ARG A 197 -9.89 9.74 -11.26
N THR A 198 -10.10 10.69 -10.35
CA THR A 198 -10.40 12.08 -10.73
C THR A 198 -9.16 12.83 -11.25
N VAL A 199 -7.95 12.29 -11.04
CA VAL A 199 -6.71 12.82 -11.63
C VAL A 199 -6.62 12.50 -13.13
N GLY A 200 -7.24 11.41 -13.58
CA GLY A 200 -7.27 11.01 -14.99
C GLY A 200 -6.04 10.19 -15.40
N ALA A 201 -5.66 10.30 -16.69
CA ALA A 201 -4.62 9.47 -17.30
C ALA A 201 -3.26 9.52 -16.57
N ASP A 202 -2.92 10.66 -15.99
CA ASP A 202 -1.67 10.82 -15.24
C ASP A 202 -1.54 9.85 -14.06
N ALA A 203 -2.65 9.34 -13.51
CA ALA A 203 -2.67 8.47 -12.33
C ALA A 203 -2.72 6.97 -12.65
N GLU A 204 -2.65 6.55 -13.91
CA GLU A 204 -2.85 5.15 -14.31
C GLU A 204 -1.87 4.17 -13.63
N PHE A 205 -0.60 4.55 -13.47
CA PHE A 205 0.40 3.76 -12.72
C PHE A 205 -0.04 3.54 -11.26
N TYR A 206 -0.39 4.62 -10.56
CA TYR A 206 -0.78 4.56 -9.16
C TYR A 206 -2.13 3.88 -8.96
N LEU A 207 -3.08 4.06 -9.88
CA LEU A 207 -4.34 3.33 -9.87
C LEU A 207 -4.11 1.82 -9.93
N ALA A 208 -3.24 1.38 -10.85
CA ALA A 208 -2.94 -0.03 -11.00
C ALA A 208 -2.22 -0.62 -9.77
N LEU A 209 -1.35 0.14 -9.09
CA LEU A 209 -0.78 -0.26 -7.79
C LEU A 209 -1.85 -0.36 -6.69
N VAL A 210 -2.81 0.58 -6.64
CA VAL A 210 -3.93 0.51 -5.68
C VAL A 210 -4.83 -0.69 -5.95
N ASP A 211 -5.05 -1.05 -7.22
CA ASP A 211 -5.81 -2.24 -7.58
C ASP A 211 -5.08 -3.53 -7.16
N VAL A 212 -3.76 -3.60 -7.29
CA VAL A 212 -2.95 -4.70 -6.72
C VAL A 212 -3.14 -4.78 -5.21
N MET A 213 -3.05 -3.65 -4.49
CA MET A 213 -3.24 -3.61 -3.03
C MET A 213 -4.64 -4.06 -2.59
N LEU A 214 -5.67 -3.61 -3.30
CA LEU A 214 -7.06 -4.02 -3.06
C LEU A 214 -7.26 -5.52 -3.32
N GLY A 215 -6.64 -6.06 -4.37
CA GLY A 215 -6.63 -7.49 -4.65
C GLY A 215 -5.97 -8.30 -3.54
N ILE A 216 -4.78 -7.89 -3.08
CA ILE A 216 -4.07 -8.53 -1.96
C ILE A 216 -4.93 -8.51 -0.70
N ARG A 217 -5.56 -7.37 -0.40
CA ARG A 217 -6.48 -7.23 0.74
C ARG A 217 -7.64 -8.22 0.64
N ALA A 218 -8.27 -8.34 -0.53
CA ALA A 218 -9.40 -9.26 -0.72
C ALA A 218 -9.00 -10.73 -0.51
N THR A 219 -7.81 -11.12 -0.95
CA THR A 219 -7.25 -12.46 -0.68
C THR A 219 -7.05 -12.69 0.81
N GLN A 220 -6.43 -11.75 1.53
CA GLN A 220 -6.18 -11.89 2.97
C GLN A 220 -7.46 -11.97 3.80
N VAL A 221 -8.46 -11.11 3.53
CA VAL A 221 -9.77 -11.18 4.21
C VAL A 221 -10.44 -12.55 4.03
N SER A 222 -10.23 -13.19 2.88
CA SER A 222 -10.77 -14.53 2.60
C SER A 222 -10.05 -15.62 3.41
N CYS A 223 -8.73 -15.47 3.63
CA CYS A 223 -7.93 -16.39 4.43
C CYS A 223 -8.28 -16.29 5.93
N THR A 224 -8.46 -15.09 6.48
CA THR A 224 -8.82 -14.92 7.90
C THR A 224 -10.16 -15.59 8.22
N LYS A 225 -11.14 -15.51 7.31
CA LYS A 225 -12.48 -16.14 7.49
C LYS A 225 -12.50 -17.67 7.39
N GLN A 226 -11.46 -18.30 6.86
CA GLN A 226 -11.36 -19.77 6.78
C GLN A 226 -10.68 -20.38 8.02
N GLY A 227 -10.09 -19.56 8.89
CA GLY A 227 -9.42 -19.98 10.12
C GLY A 227 -10.29 -19.91 11.40
N ASP A 228 -11.48 -19.30 11.31
CA ASP A 228 -12.51 -19.25 12.36
C ASP A 228 -13.54 -20.39 12.21
#